data_AF-A0A165CQL9-F1
#
_entry.id   AF-A0A165CQL9-F1
#
_cell.length_a   1.000
_cell.length_b   1.000
_cell.length_c   1.000
_cell.angle_alpha   90.00
_cell.angle_beta   90.00
_cell.angle_gamma   90.00
#
_symmetry.space_group_name_H-M   'P 1'
#
loop_
_entity.id
_entity.type
_entity.pdbx_description
1 polymer ?
#
loop_
_entity_poly.entity_id
_entity_poly.type
_entity_poly.pdbx_seq_one_letter_code
_entity_poly.pdbx_strand_id
1 'polypeptide(L)'
;MSDTHDKLRLARTFARALSTDLNRPRCCPSCLLVFGSTLHDVKDTEPLRKSCYDLWDACIASVTAQRTDEELYTLREQLAQNATECGSGLHDGLTQPFARGDMDIVDIFVTALYTLLQGCLSDPWRRLSANPSKKGLGVRSGMWPVTADQLVGPQGEYASLEAHVYWCCRLYSTQPVYFLIYALVVCRDAIFPHLLRSPLRERMVWCIVRMLHAHVSKDAFEGWDAATLGFAPDRAPARLCTSSETNAVTQAALLLNTIMYGNDAGGDDVFQLVDGYEAALLPAINAALDQPAVLRKTIWLRTTLLQLAVALHEKLGLHDEDLHPLADDWRDADELTRAVTDGDEPDMSLMRDIRRLYSKRGCFAPGCGRAFYESESGKAFSLCAGCKFAQYCSRECQKADWRANPSPHRDVCDYLGKMDKAVQTKDIESFQRCIWDAALGSRLIMTRLRVWIREVDKRTGKRLDGDLDL
;
A
#
# COMPACT_ATOMS: atom_id res chain seq x y z
N MET A 1 1.35 -15.11 27.28
CA MET A 1 2.53 -15.56 26.50
C MET A 1 3.59 -14.47 26.49
N SER A 2 4.46 -14.44 27.50
CA SER A 2 5.54 -13.44 27.59
C SER A 2 6.89 -13.94 27.07
N ASP A 3 7.10 -15.25 26.96
CA ASP A 3 8.37 -15.84 26.53
C ASP A 3 8.44 -16.00 25.01
N THR A 4 9.51 -15.49 24.40
CA THR A 4 9.87 -15.69 22.99
C THR A 4 9.95 -17.17 22.63
N HIS A 5 10.42 -18.03 23.54
CA HIS A 5 10.50 -19.47 23.30
C HIS A 5 9.12 -20.11 23.09
N ASP A 6 8.13 -19.73 23.90
CA ASP A 6 6.76 -20.19 23.75
C ASP A 6 6.15 -19.72 22.42
N LYS A 7 6.41 -18.46 22.02
CA LYS A 7 5.96 -17.92 20.73
C LYS A 7 6.56 -18.69 19.55
N LEU A 8 7.85 -19.02 19.58
CA LEU A 8 8.51 -19.84 18.56
C LEU A 8 7.92 -21.26 18.48
N ARG A 9 7.66 -21.90 19.64
CA ARG A 9 7.05 -23.24 19.69
C ARG A 9 5.64 -23.23 19.09
N LEU A 10 4.82 -22.23 19.44
CA LEU A 10 3.47 -22.09 18.92
C LEU A 10 3.48 -21.76 17.42
N ALA A 11 4.35 -20.86 16.97
CA ALA A 11 4.51 -20.55 15.56
C ALA A 11 4.83 -21.79 14.71
N ARG A 12 5.77 -22.65 15.14
CA ARG A 12 6.07 -23.91 14.46
C ARG A 12 4.92 -24.91 14.49
N THR A 13 4.10 -24.86 15.53
CA THR A 13 2.90 -25.70 15.64
C THR A 13 1.84 -25.25 14.64
N PHE A 14 1.57 -23.94 14.57
CA PHE A 14 0.67 -23.37 13.57
C PHE A 14 1.17 -23.56 12.14
N ALA A 15 2.47 -23.38 11.88
CA ALA A 15 3.06 -23.62 10.57
C ALA A 15 2.73 -25.02 10.04
N ARG A 16 2.97 -26.06 10.85
CA ARG A 16 2.64 -27.45 10.51
C ARG A 16 1.14 -27.69 10.34
N ALA A 17 0.33 -27.09 11.21
CA ALA A 17 -1.12 -27.24 11.15
C ALA A 17 -1.74 -26.58 9.91
N LEU A 18 -1.14 -25.50 9.40
CA LEU A 18 -1.56 -24.80 8.18
C LEU A 18 -1.03 -25.48 6.91
N SER A 19 0.21 -26.00 6.93
CA SER A 19 0.86 -26.51 5.72
C SER A 19 0.48 -27.95 5.33
N THR A 20 -0.20 -28.70 6.21
CA THR A 20 -0.56 -30.10 5.93
C THR A 20 -1.61 -30.23 4.82
N ASP A 21 -2.66 -29.41 4.86
CA ASP A 21 -3.75 -29.37 3.88
C ASP A 21 -4.41 -27.97 3.95
N LEU A 22 -4.32 -27.19 2.88
CA LEU A 22 -4.82 -25.81 2.82
C LEU A 22 -6.36 -25.73 2.87
N ASN A 23 -7.05 -26.81 2.53
CA ASN A 23 -8.50 -26.92 2.59
C ASN A 23 -8.97 -27.52 3.93
N ARG A 24 -8.08 -28.24 4.64
CA ARG A 24 -8.34 -28.84 5.95
C ARG A 24 -7.25 -28.50 6.97
N PRO A 25 -7.02 -27.21 7.28
CA PRO A 25 -6.05 -26.83 8.28
C PRO A 25 -6.43 -27.43 9.63
N ARG A 26 -5.43 -27.82 10.44
CA ARG A 26 -5.64 -28.49 11.75
C ARG A 26 -5.52 -27.55 12.95
N CYS A 27 -5.54 -26.24 12.72
CA CYS A 27 -5.43 -25.24 13.78
C CYS A 27 -6.80 -24.69 14.17
N CYS A 28 -6.96 -24.34 15.44
CA CYS A 28 -8.09 -23.54 15.89
C CYS A 28 -7.93 -22.08 15.41
N PRO A 29 -8.89 -21.52 14.66
CA PRO A 29 -8.80 -20.16 14.13
C PRO A 29 -8.79 -19.08 15.22
N SER A 30 -9.52 -19.30 16.33
CA SER A 30 -9.52 -18.37 17.47
C SER A 30 -8.17 -18.32 18.18
N CYS A 31 -7.51 -19.47 18.37
CA CYS A 31 -6.16 -19.52 18.95
C CYS A 31 -5.14 -18.83 18.04
N LEU A 32 -5.28 -19.04 16.72
CA LEU A 32 -4.44 -18.40 15.73
C LEU A 32 -4.60 -16.87 15.78
N LEU A 33 -5.83 -16.38 15.93
CA LEU A 33 -6.12 -14.96 16.07
C LEU A 33 -5.51 -14.37 17.34
N VAL A 34 -5.72 -15.01 18.51
CA VAL A 34 -5.07 -14.60 19.77
C VAL A 34 -3.57 -14.50 19.58
N PHE A 35 -2.98 -15.56 19.00
CA PHE A 35 -1.54 -15.61 18.76
C PHE A 35 -1.08 -14.43 17.91
N GLY A 36 -1.74 -14.17 16.78
CA GLY A 36 -1.46 -13.01 15.92
C GLY A 36 -1.55 -11.68 16.65
N SER A 37 -2.59 -11.49 17.48
CA SER A 37 -2.74 -10.30 18.33
C SER A 37 -1.67 -10.15 19.42
N THR A 38 -0.86 -11.18 19.69
CA THR A 38 0.31 -11.05 20.57
C THR A 38 1.57 -10.58 19.85
N LEU A 39 1.53 -10.38 18.53
CA LEU A 39 2.68 -10.06 17.67
C LEU A 39 2.71 -8.60 17.20
N HIS A 40 2.27 -7.66 18.03
CA HIS A 40 2.26 -6.23 17.69
C HIS A 40 3.61 -5.52 17.92
N ASP A 41 4.52 -6.10 18.72
CA ASP A 41 5.85 -5.54 18.97
C ASP A 41 6.89 -6.14 17.99
N VAL A 42 7.81 -5.31 17.52
CA VAL A 42 8.97 -5.69 16.72
C VAL A 42 9.82 -6.74 17.44
N LYS A 43 9.95 -6.63 18.77
CA LYS A 43 10.72 -7.58 19.60
C LYS A 43 10.16 -8.99 19.54
N ASP A 44 8.85 -9.13 19.36
CA ASP A 44 8.18 -10.42 19.28
C ASP A 44 8.26 -11.03 17.88
N THR A 45 8.17 -10.19 16.85
CA THR A 45 8.12 -10.62 15.45
C THR A 45 9.50 -10.89 14.86
N GLU A 46 10.54 -10.18 15.27
CA GLU A 46 11.89 -10.36 14.70
C GLU A 46 12.44 -11.79 14.86
N PRO A 47 12.36 -12.46 16.03
CA PRO A 47 12.80 -13.85 16.17
C PRO A 47 12.04 -14.83 15.28
N LEU A 48 10.72 -14.64 15.15
CA LEU A 48 9.83 -15.44 14.31
C LEU A 48 10.16 -15.26 12.83
N ARG A 49 10.43 -14.02 12.39
CA ARG A 49 10.83 -13.70 11.01
C ARG A 49 12.16 -14.28 10.60
N LYS A 50 13.06 -14.53 11.54
CA LYS A 50 14.36 -15.18 11.30
C LYS A 50 14.28 -16.71 11.32
N SER A 51 13.31 -17.28 12.04
CA SER A 51 13.35 -18.69 12.44
C SER A 51 12.12 -19.52 12.07
N CYS A 52 11.05 -18.90 11.55
CA CYS A 52 9.76 -19.54 11.28
C CYS A 52 9.21 -19.15 9.90
N TYR A 53 10.00 -19.32 8.85
CA TYR A 53 9.60 -18.97 7.47
C TYR A 53 8.35 -19.76 7.06
N ASP A 54 8.33 -21.06 7.39
CA ASP A 54 7.21 -21.96 7.14
C ASP A 54 5.86 -21.43 7.68
N LEU A 55 5.85 -20.67 8.78
CA LEU A 55 4.61 -20.07 9.28
C LEU A 55 4.08 -19.02 8.30
N TRP A 56 4.97 -18.14 7.84
CA TRP A 56 4.60 -17.03 6.96
C TRP A 56 4.25 -17.51 5.56
N ASP A 57 5.04 -18.45 5.03
CA ASP A 57 4.77 -19.09 3.74
C ASP A 57 3.43 -19.85 3.79
N ALA A 58 3.13 -20.56 4.89
CA ALA A 58 1.83 -21.22 5.07
C ALA A 58 0.68 -20.21 5.22
N CYS A 59 0.91 -19.05 5.84
CA CYS A 59 -0.10 -17.99 5.91
C CYS A 59 -0.42 -17.43 4.52
N ILE A 60 0.60 -17.10 3.73
CA ILE A 60 0.44 -16.63 2.35
C ILE A 60 -0.28 -17.69 1.52
N ALA A 61 0.21 -18.93 1.50
CA ALA A 61 -0.42 -20.02 0.76
C ALA A 61 -1.89 -20.24 1.18
N SER A 62 -2.21 -20.08 2.47
CA SER A 62 -3.58 -20.22 2.96
C SER A 62 -4.52 -19.11 2.47
N VAL A 63 -4.07 -17.85 2.46
CA VAL A 63 -4.90 -16.72 2.01
C VAL A 63 -4.94 -16.58 0.48
N THR A 64 -3.93 -17.08 -0.23
CA THR A 64 -3.88 -17.04 -1.71
C THR A 64 -4.42 -18.29 -2.37
N ALA A 65 -4.74 -19.35 -1.61
CA ALA A 65 -5.40 -20.52 -2.16
C ALA A 65 -6.79 -20.17 -2.72
N GLN A 66 -6.92 -20.28 -4.05
CA GLN A 66 -8.21 -20.28 -4.74
C GLN A 66 -9.09 -21.42 -4.21
N ARG A 67 -10.32 -21.08 -3.82
CA ARG A 67 -11.30 -22.03 -3.28
C ARG A 67 -12.64 -21.83 -3.96
N THR A 68 -13.25 -22.94 -4.34
CA THR A 68 -14.66 -23.03 -4.73
C THR A 68 -15.57 -22.84 -3.51
N ASP A 69 -16.88 -22.64 -3.75
CA ASP A 69 -17.86 -22.53 -2.66
C ASP A 69 -17.93 -23.83 -1.83
N GLU A 70 -17.81 -24.99 -2.48
CA GLU A 70 -17.76 -26.30 -1.82
C GLU A 70 -16.50 -26.47 -0.95
N GLU A 71 -15.35 -25.96 -1.40
CA GLU A 71 -14.13 -25.95 -0.60
C GLU A 71 -14.21 -24.98 0.57
N LEU A 72 -14.83 -23.80 0.39
CA LEU A 72 -15.10 -22.88 1.49
C LEU A 72 -16.07 -23.48 2.51
N TYR A 73 -17.06 -24.25 2.06
CA TYR A 73 -17.94 -25.01 2.93
C TYR A 73 -17.17 -26.07 3.73
N THR A 74 -16.32 -26.85 3.06
CA THR A 74 -15.46 -27.85 3.72
C THR A 74 -14.51 -27.21 4.73
N LEU A 75 -13.88 -26.09 4.36
CA LEU A 75 -13.00 -25.32 5.24
C LEU A 75 -13.76 -24.84 6.49
N ARG A 76 -14.99 -24.35 6.31
CA ARG A 76 -15.86 -23.89 7.39
C ARG A 76 -16.17 -25.01 8.38
N GLU A 77 -16.57 -26.18 7.90
CA GLU A 77 -16.83 -27.36 8.76
C GLU A 77 -15.56 -27.77 9.53
N GLN A 78 -14.42 -27.86 8.86
CA GLN A 78 -13.16 -28.24 9.49
C GLN A 78 -12.73 -27.23 10.57
N LEU A 79 -12.82 -25.93 10.28
CA LEU A 79 -12.45 -24.88 11.23
C LEU A 79 -13.39 -24.82 12.44
N ALA A 80 -14.69 -25.06 12.23
CA ALA A 80 -15.66 -25.18 13.31
C ALA A 80 -15.33 -26.36 14.22
N GLN A 81 -15.05 -27.53 13.64
CA GLN A 81 -14.63 -28.72 14.38
C GLN A 81 -13.35 -28.46 15.19
N ASN A 82 -12.33 -27.87 14.56
CA ASN A 82 -11.08 -27.53 15.25
C ASN A 82 -11.30 -26.57 16.42
N ALA A 83 -12.26 -25.66 16.31
CA ALA A 83 -12.59 -24.73 17.38
C ALA A 83 -13.31 -25.44 18.54
N THR A 84 -14.26 -26.34 18.25
CA THR A 84 -14.99 -27.10 19.28
C THR A 84 -14.11 -28.10 20.02
N GLU A 85 -13.15 -28.72 19.32
CA GLU A 85 -12.23 -29.71 19.90
C GLU A 85 -10.98 -29.06 20.54
N CYS A 86 -10.88 -27.73 20.53
CA CYS A 86 -9.69 -27.05 20.99
C CYS A 86 -9.54 -27.10 22.51
N GLY A 87 -8.52 -27.82 23.01
CA GLY A 87 -8.17 -27.86 24.43
C GLY A 87 -7.06 -26.89 24.85
N SER A 88 -6.70 -25.89 24.04
CA SER A 88 -5.47 -25.10 24.29
C SER A 88 -5.60 -24.04 25.40
N GLY A 89 -6.82 -23.66 25.77
CA GLY A 89 -7.11 -22.57 26.71
C GLY A 89 -6.69 -21.17 26.23
N LEU A 90 -6.03 -21.04 25.07
CA LEU A 90 -5.47 -19.78 24.58
C LEU A 90 -6.56 -18.74 24.28
N HIS A 91 -7.77 -19.18 23.93
CA HIS A 91 -8.87 -18.31 23.52
C HIS A 91 -9.98 -18.17 24.58
N ASP A 92 -9.81 -18.68 25.80
CA ASP A 92 -10.86 -18.67 26.83
C ASP A 92 -11.32 -17.25 27.19
N GLY A 93 -10.40 -16.27 27.10
CA GLY A 93 -10.69 -14.85 27.34
C GLY A 93 -11.34 -14.10 26.17
N LEU A 94 -11.40 -14.69 24.96
CA LEU A 94 -12.01 -14.05 23.80
C LEU A 94 -13.53 -14.23 23.74
N THR A 95 -14.15 -14.92 24.69
CA THR A 95 -15.56 -15.34 24.66
C THR A 95 -16.59 -14.22 24.35
N GLN A 96 -16.29 -12.94 24.54
CA GLN A 96 -17.29 -11.87 24.39
C GLN A 96 -17.70 -11.48 22.94
N PRO A 97 -16.79 -11.26 21.96
CA PRO A 97 -17.21 -10.86 20.61
C PRO A 97 -17.57 -12.04 19.70
N PHE A 98 -17.06 -13.25 19.99
CA PHE A 98 -17.27 -14.43 19.14
C PHE A 98 -18.49 -15.25 19.55
N ALA A 99 -18.84 -15.27 20.85
CA ALA A 99 -20.02 -16.01 21.33
C ALA A 99 -21.35 -15.43 20.83
N ARG A 100 -21.35 -14.20 20.27
CA ARG A 100 -22.56 -13.60 19.68
C ARG A 100 -22.95 -14.23 18.34
N GLY A 101 -22.09 -15.05 17.72
CA GLY A 101 -22.38 -15.70 16.44
C GLY A 101 -22.36 -14.77 15.22
N ASP A 102 -21.87 -13.54 15.39
CA ASP A 102 -21.94 -12.50 14.36
C ASP A 102 -20.88 -12.64 13.23
N MET A 103 -19.92 -13.56 13.36
CA MET A 103 -18.87 -13.76 12.35
C MET A 103 -18.76 -15.21 11.93
N ASP A 104 -18.58 -15.40 10.62
CA ASP A 104 -18.22 -16.69 10.03
C ASP A 104 -16.84 -17.14 10.55
N ILE A 105 -16.70 -18.44 10.83
CA ILE A 105 -15.44 -19.02 11.33
C ILE A 105 -14.30 -18.91 10.31
N VAL A 106 -14.63 -18.88 9.00
CA VAL A 106 -13.67 -18.62 7.92
C VAL A 106 -13.18 -17.17 7.99
N ASP A 107 -14.07 -16.21 8.24
CA ASP A 107 -13.68 -14.80 8.37
C ASP A 107 -12.73 -14.59 9.57
N ILE A 108 -12.95 -15.31 10.68
CA ILE A 108 -12.03 -15.34 11.83
C ILE A 108 -10.67 -15.89 11.42
N PHE A 109 -10.67 -17.03 10.73
CA PHE A 109 -9.44 -17.68 10.27
C PHE A 109 -8.63 -16.75 9.34
N VAL A 110 -9.27 -16.18 8.33
CA VAL A 110 -8.59 -15.29 7.39
C VAL A 110 -8.13 -13.99 8.07
N THR A 111 -8.93 -13.44 9.00
CA THR A 111 -8.50 -12.31 9.85
C THR A 111 -7.24 -12.66 10.65
N ALA A 112 -7.17 -13.86 11.23
CA ALA A 112 -6.01 -14.33 11.97
C ALA A 112 -4.76 -14.40 11.09
N LEU A 113 -4.89 -14.95 9.88
CA LEU A 113 -3.80 -15.04 8.91
C LEU A 113 -3.27 -13.65 8.52
N TYR A 114 -4.15 -12.70 8.19
CA TYR A 114 -3.70 -11.35 7.87
C TYR A 114 -3.15 -10.59 9.08
N THR A 115 -3.64 -10.86 10.30
CA THR A 115 -3.09 -10.26 11.53
C THR A 115 -1.66 -10.75 11.77
N LEU A 116 -1.38 -12.03 11.50
CA LEU A 116 -0.03 -12.57 11.53
C LEU A 116 0.87 -11.91 10.48
N LEU A 117 0.42 -11.84 9.22
CA LEU A 117 1.16 -11.21 8.14
C LEU A 117 1.42 -9.71 8.42
N GLN A 118 0.43 -9.00 8.95
CA GLN A 118 0.55 -7.61 9.38
C GLN A 118 1.64 -7.45 10.44
N GLY A 119 1.62 -8.27 11.50
CA GLY A 119 2.64 -8.25 12.55
C GLY A 119 4.04 -8.37 11.95
N CYS A 120 4.21 -9.31 11.04
CA CYS A 120 5.47 -9.56 10.34
C CYS A 120 5.93 -8.37 9.46
N LEU A 121 5.02 -7.72 8.75
CA LEU A 121 5.35 -6.68 7.76
C LEU A 121 5.39 -5.25 8.33
N SER A 122 4.86 -5.05 9.54
CA SER A 122 4.76 -3.72 10.16
C SER A 122 6.11 -3.02 10.38
N ASP A 123 7.14 -3.71 10.87
CA ASP A 123 8.48 -3.15 11.06
C ASP A 123 9.21 -2.86 9.74
N PRO A 124 9.29 -3.81 8.77
CA PRO A 124 9.83 -3.53 7.44
C PRO A 124 9.17 -2.32 6.80
N TRP A 125 7.84 -2.22 6.88
CA TRP A 125 7.11 -1.09 6.35
C TRP A 125 7.51 0.22 7.02
N ARG A 126 7.61 0.29 8.36
CA ARG A 126 8.08 1.50 9.06
C ARG A 126 9.47 1.91 8.60
N ARG A 127 10.36 0.93 8.39
CA ARG A 127 11.75 1.17 7.93
C ARG A 127 11.80 1.63 6.47
N LEU A 128 11.03 0.98 5.59
CA LEU A 128 10.96 1.33 4.17
C LEU A 128 10.30 2.68 3.96
N SER A 129 9.24 2.99 4.70
CA SER A 129 8.56 4.30 4.65
C SER A 129 9.46 5.43 5.18
N ALA A 130 10.32 5.12 6.16
CA ALA A 130 11.26 6.11 6.72
C ALA A 130 12.52 6.32 5.87
N ASN A 131 12.91 5.37 5.02
CA ASN A 131 14.11 5.46 4.18
C ASN A 131 14.00 4.54 2.95
N PRO A 132 13.28 4.98 1.91
CA PRO A 132 12.86 4.11 0.81
C PRO A 132 13.99 3.72 -0.15
N SER A 133 15.01 4.57 -0.33
CA SER A 133 16.02 4.42 -1.39
C SER A 133 17.19 3.48 -1.09
N LYS A 134 17.36 2.98 0.14
CA LYS A 134 18.69 2.46 0.56
C LYS A 134 18.73 1.04 1.11
N LYS A 135 17.58 0.37 1.25
CA LYS A 135 17.53 -0.96 1.85
C LYS A 135 16.62 -1.88 1.07
N GLY A 136 17.21 -2.98 0.61
CA GLY A 136 16.45 -4.09 0.07
C GLY A 136 15.63 -4.83 1.11
N LEU A 137 14.66 -5.60 0.61
CA LEU A 137 13.93 -6.57 1.39
C LEU A 137 14.90 -7.62 1.94
N GLY A 138 14.96 -7.78 3.27
CA GLY A 138 15.62 -8.91 3.93
C GLY A 138 17.15 -9.03 3.81
N VAL A 139 17.83 -8.30 2.90
CA VAL A 139 19.23 -8.55 2.46
C VAL A 139 20.26 -8.58 3.60
N ARG A 140 20.05 -7.81 4.67
CA ARG A 140 21.00 -7.75 5.79
C ARG A 140 20.65 -8.62 6.98
N SER A 141 19.44 -9.20 7.01
CA SER A 141 18.91 -9.74 8.25
C SER A 141 18.42 -11.18 8.16
N GLY A 142 18.37 -11.77 6.97
CA GLY A 142 17.78 -13.11 6.79
C GLY A 142 16.39 -13.18 7.42
N MET A 143 15.58 -12.15 7.19
CA MET A 143 14.23 -12.05 7.73
C MET A 143 13.23 -12.20 6.60
N TRP A 144 12.18 -12.97 6.84
CA TRP A 144 11.04 -13.06 5.94
C TRP A 144 10.32 -11.69 5.81
N PRO A 145 9.81 -11.29 4.62
CA PRO A 145 10.04 -11.93 3.34
C PRO A 145 11.46 -11.61 2.84
N VAL A 146 12.12 -12.62 2.29
CA VAL A 146 13.44 -12.52 1.63
C VAL A 146 13.27 -12.04 0.19
N THR A 147 12.23 -12.50 -0.50
CA THR A 147 11.92 -12.10 -1.88
C THR A 147 10.48 -11.59 -2.00
N ALA A 148 10.19 -10.86 -3.07
CA ALA A 148 8.83 -10.44 -3.38
C ALA A 148 7.91 -11.65 -3.63
N ASP A 149 8.44 -12.72 -4.23
CA ASP A 149 7.71 -13.96 -4.53
C ASP A 149 7.11 -14.62 -3.28
N GLN A 150 7.71 -14.44 -2.11
CA GLN A 150 7.14 -14.95 -0.85
C GLN A 150 5.87 -14.23 -0.42
N LEU A 151 5.65 -12.98 -0.86
CA LEU A 151 4.40 -12.25 -0.62
C LEU A 151 3.35 -12.52 -1.69
N VAL A 152 3.80 -12.82 -2.90
CA VAL A 152 2.92 -13.22 -3.99
C VAL A 152 2.44 -14.65 -3.73
N GLY A 153 3.29 -15.57 -3.31
CA GLY A 153 2.91 -16.96 -3.10
C GLY A 153 2.99 -17.81 -4.38
N PRO A 154 2.71 -19.13 -4.27
CA PRO A 154 3.09 -20.10 -5.28
C PRO A 154 2.24 -20.07 -6.56
N GLN A 155 1.07 -19.40 -6.53
CA GLN A 155 0.13 -19.37 -7.65
C GLN A 155 0.47 -18.28 -8.68
N GLY A 156 1.50 -17.47 -8.42
CA GLY A 156 1.90 -16.34 -9.26
C GLY A 156 1.19 -15.03 -8.89
N GLU A 157 1.67 -13.93 -9.47
CA GLU A 157 1.31 -12.55 -9.10
C GLU A 157 -0.18 -12.27 -9.23
N TYR A 158 -0.77 -12.61 -10.38
CA TYR A 158 -2.17 -12.31 -10.66
C TYR A 158 -3.14 -13.12 -9.78
N ALA A 159 -2.99 -14.44 -9.73
CA ALA A 159 -3.90 -15.32 -8.97
C ALA A 159 -3.89 -15.00 -7.47
N SER A 160 -2.71 -14.67 -6.94
CA SER A 160 -2.57 -14.35 -5.54
C SER A 160 -3.12 -12.98 -5.20
N LEU A 161 -2.93 -12.00 -6.08
CA LEU A 161 -3.58 -10.69 -5.95
C LEU A 161 -5.10 -10.81 -6.05
N GLU A 162 -5.61 -11.64 -6.95
CA GLU A 162 -7.05 -11.92 -7.06
C GLU A 162 -7.61 -12.43 -5.73
N ALA A 163 -6.93 -13.38 -5.08
CA ALA A 163 -7.33 -13.87 -3.77
C ALA A 163 -7.28 -12.76 -2.69
N HIS A 164 -6.26 -11.89 -2.69
CA HIS A 164 -6.21 -10.76 -1.75
C HIS A 164 -7.35 -9.77 -1.97
N VAL A 165 -7.64 -9.40 -3.22
CA VAL A 165 -8.75 -8.50 -3.58
C VAL A 165 -10.09 -9.14 -3.21
N TYR A 166 -10.26 -10.44 -3.43
CA TYR A 166 -11.43 -11.20 -2.98
C TYR A 166 -11.66 -11.00 -1.47
N TRP A 167 -10.63 -11.23 -0.64
CA TRP A 167 -10.74 -11.06 0.81
C TRP A 167 -10.98 -9.60 1.24
N CYS A 168 -10.44 -8.62 0.50
CA CYS A 168 -10.75 -7.20 0.75
C CYS A 168 -12.24 -6.92 0.54
N CYS A 169 -12.82 -7.46 -0.54
CA CYS A 169 -14.23 -7.21 -0.90
C CYS A 169 -15.25 -7.87 0.05
N ARG A 170 -14.82 -8.85 0.85
CA ARG A 170 -15.68 -9.48 1.86
C ARG A 170 -15.99 -8.55 3.04
N LEU A 171 -15.19 -7.50 3.26
CA LEU A 171 -15.44 -6.41 4.21
C LEU A 171 -15.68 -6.81 5.70
N TYR A 172 -15.45 -8.05 6.11
CA TYR A 172 -15.56 -8.48 7.51
C TYR A 172 -14.42 -7.91 8.40
N SER A 173 -13.33 -7.47 7.78
CA SER A 173 -12.14 -6.95 8.45
C SER A 173 -11.36 -6.03 7.51
N THR A 174 -10.67 -5.04 8.07
CA THR A 174 -9.76 -4.17 7.31
C THR A 174 -8.37 -4.78 7.10
N GLN A 175 -8.11 -5.95 7.68
CA GLN A 175 -6.79 -6.59 7.67
C GLN A 175 -6.29 -6.99 6.27
N PRO A 176 -7.13 -7.55 5.36
CA PRO A 176 -6.72 -7.83 3.98
C PRO A 176 -6.23 -6.57 3.25
N VAL A 177 -6.93 -5.44 3.40
CA VAL A 177 -6.55 -4.15 2.80
C VAL A 177 -5.24 -3.65 3.39
N TYR A 178 -5.06 -3.80 4.70
CA TYR A 178 -3.82 -3.44 5.37
C TYR A 178 -2.61 -4.24 4.87
N PHE A 179 -2.80 -5.53 4.61
CA PHE A 179 -1.79 -6.35 3.98
C PHE A 179 -1.50 -5.89 2.55
N LEU A 180 -2.53 -5.56 1.76
CA LEU A 180 -2.35 -5.08 0.39
C LEU A 180 -1.55 -3.76 0.35
N ILE A 181 -1.76 -2.86 1.30
CA ILE A 181 -0.91 -1.67 1.51
C ILE A 181 0.56 -2.07 1.67
N TYR A 182 0.84 -3.07 2.50
CA TYR A 182 2.22 -3.55 2.70
C TYR A 182 2.79 -4.23 1.47
N ALA A 183 2.01 -5.05 0.78
CA ALA A 183 2.42 -5.66 -0.47
C ALA A 183 2.76 -4.57 -1.51
N LEU A 184 1.96 -3.50 -1.62
CA LEU A 184 2.23 -2.38 -2.53
C LEU A 184 3.51 -1.64 -2.14
N VAL A 185 3.77 -1.39 -0.86
CA VAL A 185 5.04 -0.76 -0.45
C VAL A 185 6.24 -1.66 -0.72
N VAL A 186 6.07 -2.98 -0.66
CA VAL A 186 7.16 -3.95 -0.76
C VAL A 186 7.48 -4.30 -2.21
N CYS A 187 6.48 -4.72 -2.98
CA CYS A 187 6.60 -5.29 -4.33
C CYS A 187 5.63 -4.64 -5.34
N ARG A 188 5.43 -3.32 -5.26
CA ARG A 188 4.53 -2.55 -6.14
C ARG A 188 4.60 -2.97 -7.60
N ASP A 189 5.79 -2.97 -8.20
CA ASP A 189 5.92 -3.20 -9.65
C ASP A 189 5.46 -4.60 -10.06
N ALA A 190 5.46 -5.58 -9.15
CA ALA A 190 4.96 -6.93 -9.40
C ALA A 190 3.42 -6.97 -9.30
N ILE A 191 2.82 -6.31 -8.31
CA ILE A 191 1.38 -6.48 -8.03
C ILE A 191 0.49 -5.39 -8.64
N PHE A 192 0.96 -4.14 -8.71
CA PHE A 192 0.14 -3.01 -9.11
C PHE A 192 -0.33 -3.08 -10.57
N PRO A 193 0.51 -3.50 -11.55
CA PRO A 193 0.04 -3.70 -12.93
C PRO A 193 -1.12 -4.71 -13.03
N HIS A 194 -1.10 -5.76 -12.20
CA HIS A 194 -2.21 -6.73 -12.16
C HIS A 194 -3.44 -6.16 -11.47
N LEU A 195 -3.27 -5.28 -10.47
CA LEU A 195 -4.40 -4.60 -9.80
C LEU A 195 -5.19 -3.72 -10.78
N LEU A 196 -4.53 -3.13 -11.76
CA LEU A 196 -5.16 -2.30 -12.78
C LEU A 196 -5.94 -3.10 -13.84
N ARG A 197 -5.82 -4.44 -13.85
CA ARG A 197 -6.51 -5.30 -14.80
C ARG A 197 -7.91 -5.64 -14.30
N SER A 198 -8.88 -5.67 -15.21
CA SER A 198 -10.20 -6.19 -14.90
C SER A 198 -10.17 -7.69 -14.60
N PRO A 199 -10.98 -8.20 -13.65
CA PRO A 199 -11.95 -7.48 -12.81
C PRO A 199 -11.38 -6.94 -11.49
N LEU A 200 -10.06 -7.02 -11.26
CA LEU A 200 -9.46 -6.68 -9.96
C LEU A 200 -9.54 -5.18 -9.67
N ARG A 201 -9.37 -4.35 -10.70
CA ARG A 201 -9.47 -2.89 -10.62
C ARG A 201 -10.84 -2.49 -10.09
N GLU A 202 -11.90 -2.97 -10.74
CA GLU A 202 -13.28 -2.62 -10.44
C GLU A 202 -13.67 -3.04 -9.01
N ARG A 203 -13.31 -4.28 -8.64
CA ARG A 203 -13.49 -4.80 -7.28
C ARG A 203 -12.75 -3.99 -6.22
N MET A 204 -11.52 -3.56 -6.51
CA MET A 204 -10.74 -2.76 -5.57
C MET A 204 -11.34 -1.36 -5.40
N VAL A 205 -11.76 -0.70 -6.48
CA VAL A 205 -12.43 0.61 -6.38
C VAL A 205 -13.74 0.49 -5.62
N TRP A 206 -14.55 -0.54 -5.90
CA TRP A 206 -15.76 -0.83 -5.12
C TRP A 206 -15.46 -1.00 -3.63
N CYS A 207 -14.45 -1.80 -3.28
CA CYS A 207 -14.05 -1.99 -1.89
C CYS A 207 -13.60 -0.66 -1.22
N ILE A 208 -12.85 0.19 -1.93
CA ILE A 208 -12.47 1.52 -1.44
C ILE A 208 -13.70 2.39 -1.18
N VAL A 209 -14.62 2.48 -2.15
CA VAL A 209 -15.88 3.24 -2.04
C VAL A 209 -16.67 2.78 -0.83
N ARG A 210 -16.89 1.46 -0.67
CA ARG A 210 -17.62 0.90 0.46
C ARG A 210 -16.97 1.18 1.81
N MET A 211 -15.63 1.18 1.88
CA MET A 211 -14.91 1.50 3.11
C MET A 211 -14.98 2.99 3.45
N LEU A 212 -14.95 3.89 2.46
CA LEU A 212 -15.14 5.33 2.66
C LEU A 212 -16.59 5.66 3.06
N HIS A 213 -17.57 4.94 2.49
CA HIS A 213 -18.99 4.95 2.86
C HIS A 213 -19.34 4.10 4.06
N ALA A 214 -18.41 3.62 4.89
CA ALA A 214 -18.74 2.68 5.97
C ALA A 214 -19.86 3.16 6.93
N HIS A 215 -20.06 4.47 7.06
CA HIS A 215 -21.11 5.12 7.85
C HIS A 215 -22.40 5.43 7.05
N VAL A 216 -22.34 5.47 5.71
CA VAL A 216 -23.49 5.68 4.82
C VAL A 216 -23.95 4.31 4.32
N SER A 217 -25.06 3.83 4.87
CA SER A 217 -25.54 2.46 4.66
C SER A 217 -25.71 2.04 3.19
N LYS A 218 -25.89 2.97 2.24
CA LYS A 218 -26.19 2.68 0.82
C LYS A 218 -25.13 3.27 -0.11
N ASP A 219 -24.56 2.42 -0.96
CA ASP A 219 -23.83 2.85 -2.16
C ASP A 219 -24.86 3.29 -3.22
N ALA A 220 -24.73 4.53 -3.69
CA ALA A 220 -25.66 5.12 -4.66
C ALA A 220 -25.19 4.92 -6.11
N PHE A 221 -23.99 4.38 -6.34
CA PHE A 221 -23.47 4.21 -7.69
C PHE A 221 -24.09 2.98 -8.37
N GLU A 222 -24.86 3.22 -9.43
CA GLU A 222 -25.54 2.17 -10.21
C GLU A 222 -24.67 1.56 -11.32
N GLY A 223 -23.49 2.13 -11.58
CA GLY A 223 -22.62 1.75 -12.69
C GLY A 223 -21.73 0.52 -12.44
N TRP A 224 -21.89 -0.19 -11.33
CA TRP A 224 -21.12 -1.40 -11.04
C TRP A 224 -21.53 -2.55 -11.96
N ASP A 225 -20.55 -3.22 -12.57
CA ASP A 225 -20.83 -4.42 -13.37
C ASP A 225 -21.23 -5.61 -12.48
N ALA A 226 -21.87 -6.61 -13.10
CA ALA A 226 -22.29 -7.83 -12.40
C ALA A 226 -21.10 -8.61 -11.80
N ALA A 227 -19.91 -8.52 -12.42
CA ALA A 227 -18.70 -9.19 -11.96
C ALA A 227 -18.13 -8.58 -10.67
N THR A 228 -18.43 -7.30 -10.40
CA THR A 228 -18.11 -6.57 -9.19
C THR A 228 -19.17 -6.82 -8.13
N LEU A 229 -20.45 -6.72 -8.51
CA LEU A 229 -21.57 -6.94 -7.60
C LEU A 229 -21.68 -8.39 -7.12
N GLY A 230 -21.28 -9.37 -7.92
CA GLY A 230 -21.28 -10.79 -7.51
C GLY A 230 -20.40 -11.10 -6.29
N PHE A 231 -19.51 -10.19 -5.91
CA PHE A 231 -18.62 -10.32 -4.74
C PHE A 231 -19.08 -9.50 -3.54
N ALA A 232 -20.01 -8.56 -3.76
CA ALA A 232 -20.54 -7.74 -2.69
C ALA A 232 -21.32 -8.63 -1.71
N PRO A 233 -21.03 -8.56 -0.40
CA PRO A 233 -21.88 -9.24 0.57
C PRO A 233 -23.27 -8.58 0.54
N ASP A 234 -24.32 -9.39 0.61
CA ASP A 234 -25.73 -8.92 0.58
C ASP A 234 -26.02 -7.81 1.60
N ARG A 235 -25.26 -7.79 2.70
CA ARG A 235 -25.26 -6.72 3.69
C ARG A 235 -23.83 -6.41 4.12
N ALA A 236 -23.53 -5.13 4.29
CA ALA A 236 -22.30 -4.73 4.97
C ALA A 236 -22.29 -5.36 6.37
N PRO A 237 -21.24 -6.11 6.75
CA PRO A 237 -21.21 -6.74 8.05
C PRO A 237 -21.30 -5.68 9.15
N ALA A 238 -22.16 -5.92 10.15
CA ALA A 238 -22.45 -4.95 11.23
C ALA A 238 -21.20 -4.43 11.96
N ARG A 239 -20.08 -5.16 11.88
CA ARG A 239 -18.79 -4.76 12.44
C ARG A 239 -18.13 -3.59 11.72
N LEU A 240 -18.38 -3.40 10.43
CA LEU A 240 -18.00 -2.14 9.77
C LEU A 240 -18.59 -0.95 10.54
N CYS A 241 -19.77 -1.09 11.14
CA CYS A 241 -20.58 0.02 11.66
C CYS A 241 -20.36 0.44 13.13
N THR A 242 -19.64 -0.28 13.99
CA THR A 242 -19.75 -0.04 15.47
C THR A 242 -18.46 0.31 16.22
N SER A 243 -17.38 0.62 15.52
CA SER A 243 -16.09 1.18 16.02
C SER A 243 -14.99 1.00 14.97
N SER A 244 -15.26 0.14 13.98
CA SER A 244 -14.38 -0.07 12.84
C SER A 244 -14.65 0.88 11.68
N GLU A 245 -15.72 1.70 11.67
CA GLU A 245 -16.00 2.67 10.59
C GLU A 245 -14.81 3.60 10.37
N THR A 246 -14.35 4.24 11.44
CA THR A 246 -13.17 5.10 11.38
C THR A 246 -11.95 4.31 10.91
N ASN A 247 -11.82 3.04 11.27
CA ASN A 247 -10.70 2.22 10.83
C ASN A 247 -10.81 1.89 9.34
N ALA A 248 -12.00 1.58 8.82
CA ALA A 248 -12.23 1.31 7.40
C ALA A 248 -11.88 2.54 6.56
N VAL A 249 -12.38 3.72 6.92
CA VAL A 249 -12.08 4.97 6.21
C VAL A 249 -10.59 5.29 6.29
N THR A 250 -9.98 5.12 7.47
CA THR A 250 -8.53 5.30 7.65
C THR A 250 -7.74 4.36 6.74
N GLN A 251 -8.14 3.09 6.60
CA GLN A 251 -7.45 2.13 5.76
C GLN A 251 -7.65 2.38 4.26
N ALA A 252 -8.85 2.79 3.84
CA ALA A 252 -9.09 3.19 2.45
C ALA A 252 -8.26 4.42 2.09
N ALA A 253 -8.23 5.43 2.95
CA ALA A 253 -7.39 6.61 2.76
C ALA A 253 -5.89 6.27 2.76
N LEU A 254 -5.44 5.34 3.62
CA LEU A 254 -4.04 4.88 3.63
C LEU A 254 -3.69 4.09 2.35
N LEU A 255 -4.61 3.28 1.83
CA LEU A 255 -4.42 2.59 0.55
C LEU A 255 -4.30 3.59 -0.59
N LEU A 256 -5.22 4.56 -0.70
CA LEU A 256 -5.15 5.63 -1.69
C LEU A 256 -3.84 6.42 -1.57
N ASN A 257 -3.43 6.79 -0.36
CA ASN A 257 -2.15 7.46 -0.13
C ASN A 257 -0.96 6.60 -0.57
N THR A 258 -0.99 5.30 -0.31
CA THR A 258 0.06 4.35 -0.72
C THR A 258 0.10 4.21 -2.26
N ILE A 259 -1.04 4.28 -2.93
CA ILE A 259 -1.11 4.27 -4.39
C ILE A 259 -0.54 5.58 -4.96
N MET A 260 -0.86 6.73 -4.38
CA MET A 260 -0.40 8.05 -4.85
C MET A 260 1.06 8.34 -4.54
N TYR A 261 1.51 8.01 -3.33
CA TYR A 261 2.74 8.53 -2.73
C TYR A 261 3.65 7.43 -2.18
N GLY A 262 3.25 6.16 -2.31
CA GLY A 262 4.05 5.03 -1.86
C GLY A 262 5.35 4.87 -2.64
N ASN A 263 6.18 3.95 -2.17
CA ASN A 263 7.41 3.59 -2.86
C ASN A 263 7.09 3.11 -4.28
N ASP A 264 7.89 3.58 -5.24
CA ASP A 264 7.69 3.31 -6.66
C ASP A 264 6.36 3.79 -7.24
N ALA A 265 5.55 4.60 -6.55
CA ALA A 265 4.32 5.16 -7.14
C ALA A 265 4.64 5.99 -8.38
N GLY A 266 3.86 5.80 -9.44
CA GLY A 266 3.80 6.71 -10.59
C GLY A 266 2.93 7.93 -10.29
N GLY A 267 3.08 8.99 -11.09
CA GLY A 267 2.29 10.22 -10.94
C GLY A 267 0.78 10.02 -11.09
N ASP A 268 0.39 9.11 -11.99
CA ASP A 268 -1.01 8.89 -12.37
C ASP A 268 -1.58 7.57 -11.85
N ASP A 269 -0.86 6.86 -10.99
CA ASP A 269 -1.25 5.50 -10.58
C ASP A 269 -2.65 5.46 -9.95
N VAL A 270 -2.99 6.46 -9.13
CA VAL A 270 -4.35 6.53 -8.54
C VAL A 270 -5.41 6.81 -9.59
N PHE A 271 -5.12 7.65 -10.59
CA PHE A 271 -6.05 7.98 -11.65
C PHE A 271 -6.27 6.80 -12.59
N GLN A 272 -5.23 6.02 -12.87
CA GLN A 272 -5.35 4.75 -13.62
C GLN A 272 -6.23 3.74 -12.88
N LEU A 273 -6.13 3.68 -11.55
CA LEU A 273 -6.96 2.78 -10.74
C LEU A 273 -8.44 3.16 -10.80
N VAL A 274 -8.74 4.46 -10.73
CA VAL A 274 -10.12 4.97 -10.59
C VAL A 274 -10.74 5.41 -11.91
N ASP A 275 -10.02 5.27 -13.02
CA ASP A 275 -10.47 5.68 -14.35
C ASP A 275 -11.80 5.00 -14.73
N GLY A 276 -12.83 5.82 -14.96
CA GLY A 276 -14.21 5.38 -15.23
C GLY A 276 -15.08 5.18 -13.99
N TYR A 277 -14.54 5.37 -12.78
CA TYR A 277 -15.21 5.21 -11.49
C TYR A 277 -15.17 6.48 -10.63
N GLU A 278 -14.83 7.62 -11.21
CA GLU A 278 -14.71 8.91 -10.52
C GLU A 278 -16.03 9.31 -9.86
N ALA A 279 -17.15 9.10 -10.57
CA ALA A 279 -18.51 9.39 -10.08
C ALA A 279 -18.92 8.50 -8.89
N ALA A 280 -18.30 7.33 -8.70
CA ALA A 280 -18.50 6.50 -7.52
C ALA A 280 -17.62 6.98 -6.35
N LEU A 281 -16.37 7.34 -6.66
CA LEU A 281 -15.36 7.64 -5.65
C LEU A 281 -15.51 9.02 -5.02
N LEU A 282 -15.84 10.06 -5.80
CA LEU A 282 -15.96 11.43 -5.27
C LEU A 282 -17.01 11.55 -4.15
N PRO A 283 -18.26 11.06 -4.32
CA PRO A 283 -19.24 11.07 -3.22
C PRO A 283 -18.79 10.27 -1.99
N ALA A 284 -18.00 9.21 -2.19
CA ALA A 284 -17.43 8.43 -1.10
C ALA A 284 -16.36 9.18 -0.33
N ILE A 285 -15.51 9.93 -1.01
CA ILE A 285 -14.54 10.81 -0.38
C ILE A 285 -15.25 11.93 0.38
N ASN A 286 -16.26 12.58 -0.20
CA ASN A 286 -17.03 13.63 0.47
C ASN A 286 -17.64 13.11 1.78
N ALA A 287 -18.30 11.95 1.74
CA ALA A 287 -18.84 11.32 2.95
C ALA A 287 -17.75 10.97 3.97
N ALA A 288 -16.56 10.52 3.53
CA ALA A 288 -15.44 10.27 4.43
C ALA A 288 -14.92 11.55 5.11
N LEU A 289 -15.00 12.71 4.44
CA LEU A 289 -14.60 14.01 4.98
C LEU A 289 -15.58 14.55 6.03
N ASP A 290 -16.86 14.16 5.96
CA ASP A 290 -17.87 14.48 6.98
C ASP A 290 -17.58 13.83 8.35
N GLN A 291 -16.72 12.80 8.40
CA GLN A 291 -16.42 12.09 9.63
C GLN A 291 -15.37 12.81 10.50
N PRO A 292 -15.73 13.32 11.70
CA PRO A 292 -14.78 14.07 12.54
C PRO A 292 -13.57 13.24 12.99
N ALA A 293 -13.73 11.92 13.09
CA ALA A 293 -12.66 11.01 13.50
C ALA A 293 -11.55 10.90 12.44
N VAL A 294 -11.90 10.99 11.15
CA VAL A 294 -10.95 11.00 10.03
C VAL A 294 -10.11 12.28 10.07
N LEU A 295 -10.78 13.42 10.30
CA LEU A 295 -10.15 14.74 10.37
C LEU A 295 -9.12 14.87 11.52
N ARG A 296 -9.30 14.11 12.61
CA ARG A 296 -8.44 14.20 13.81
C ARG A 296 -7.23 13.28 13.79
N LYS A 297 -7.31 12.10 13.18
CA LYS A 297 -6.27 11.07 13.34
C LYS A 297 -4.98 11.41 12.62
N THR A 298 -5.03 11.89 11.38
CA THR A 298 -3.81 11.96 10.57
C THR A 298 -3.89 13.00 9.45
N ILE A 299 -3.10 14.07 9.58
CA ILE A 299 -3.11 15.21 8.64
C ILE A 299 -2.87 14.79 7.18
N TRP A 300 -1.93 13.86 6.92
CA TRP A 300 -1.59 13.45 5.56
C TRP A 300 -2.67 12.59 4.89
N LEU A 301 -3.44 11.81 5.67
CA LEU A 301 -4.61 11.08 5.15
C LEU A 301 -5.69 12.05 4.70
N ARG A 302 -5.98 13.05 5.54
CA ARG A 302 -6.91 14.13 5.19
C ARG A 302 -6.45 14.85 3.93
N THR A 303 -5.18 15.27 3.85
CA THR A 303 -4.62 15.92 2.66
C THR A 303 -4.77 15.04 1.40
N THR A 304 -4.61 13.73 1.52
CA THR A 304 -4.80 12.79 0.39
C THR A 304 -6.23 12.82 -0.11
N LEU A 305 -7.21 12.74 0.81
CA LEU A 305 -8.63 12.78 0.46
C LEU A 305 -9.03 14.12 -0.17
N LEU A 306 -8.56 15.25 0.39
CA LEU A 306 -8.83 16.59 -0.15
C LEU A 306 -8.27 16.75 -1.56
N GLN A 307 -7.02 16.34 -1.78
CA GLN A 307 -6.38 16.37 -3.10
C GLN A 307 -7.11 15.53 -4.14
N LEU A 308 -7.55 14.33 -3.76
CA LEU A 308 -8.33 13.47 -4.66
C LEU A 308 -9.72 14.04 -4.92
N ALA A 309 -10.38 14.62 -3.92
CA ALA A 309 -11.69 15.25 -4.11
C ALA A 309 -11.63 16.36 -5.16
N VAL A 310 -10.66 17.27 -5.04
CA VAL A 310 -10.45 18.36 -6.01
C VAL A 310 -10.13 17.80 -7.40
N ALA A 311 -9.17 16.88 -7.51
CA ALA A 311 -8.78 16.36 -8.82
C ALA A 311 -9.90 15.56 -9.52
N LEU A 312 -10.71 14.82 -8.77
CA LEU A 312 -11.85 14.08 -9.33
C LEU A 312 -13.00 15.03 -9.71
N HIS A 313 -13.25 16.06 -8.91
CA HIS A 313 -14.23 17.11 -9.21
C HIS A 313 -13.89 17.84 -10.50
N GLU A 314 -12.62 18.28 -10.64
CA GLU A 314 -12.10 18.90 -11.87
C GLU A 314 -12.23 17.95 -13.07
N LYS A 315 -11.83 16.68 -12.93
CA LYS A 315 -11.92 15.69 -14.01
C LYS A 315 -13.36 15.42 -14.46
N LEU A 316 -14.32 15.48 -13.54
CA LEU A 316 -15.74 15.28 -13.83
C LEU A 316 -16.44 16.54 -14.37
N GLY A 317 -15.83 17.72 -14.24
CA GLY A 317 -16.43 18.99 -14.66
C GLY A 317 -17.73 19.32 -13.93
N LEU A 318 -17.80 18.99 -12.64
CA LEU A 318 -18.98 19.22 -11.80
C LEU A 318 -19.11 20.66 -11.34
N HIS A 319 -20.27 21.03 -10.81
CA HIS A 319 -20.48 22.33 -10.19
C HIS A 319 -19.79 22.39 -8.82
N ASP A 320 -19.38 23.59 -8.37
CA ASP A 320 -18.68 23.75 -7.08
C ASP A 320 -19.49 23.22 -5.88
N GLU A 321 -20.83 23.23 -5.97
CA GLU A 321 -21.72 22.68 -4.93
C GLU A 321 -21.56 21.16 -4.71
N ASP A 322 -21.00 20.44 -5.69
CA ASP A 322 -20.74 19.00 -5.60
C ASP A 322 -19.42 18.69 -4.87
N LEU A 323 -18.56 19.69 -4.64
CA LEU A 323 -17.31 19.55 -3.90
C LEU A 323 -17.56 19.74 -2.40
N HIS A 324 -16.96 18.88 -1.58
CA HIS A 324 -17.06 19.03 -0.13
C HIS A 324 -16.43 20.36 0.33
N PRO A 325 -17.05 21.12 1.28
CA PRO A 325 -16.54 22.44 1.70
C PRO A 325 -15.07 22.46 2.13
N LEU A 326 -14.61 21.45 2.87
CA LEU A 326 -13.18 21.35 3.23
C LEU A 326 -12.23 21.18 2.04
N ALA A 327 -12.70 20.54 0.95
CA ALA A 327 -11.90 20.37 -0.27
C ALA A 327 -11.90 21.65 -1.10
N ASP A 328 -13.00 22.39 -1.09
CA ASP A 328 -13.10 23.74 -1.65
C ASP A 328 -12.17 24.72 -0.92
N ASP A 329 -12.25 24.79 0.41
CA ASP A 329 -11.32 25.58 1.25
C ASP A 329 -9.85 25.22 0.98
N TRP A 330 -9.57 23.93 0.74
CA TRP A 330 -8.23 23.45 0.43
C TRP A 330 -7.77 23.87 -0.97
N ARG A 331 -8.67 23.83 -1.97
CA ARG A 331 -8.43 24.34 -3.33
C ARG A 331 -8.10 25.82 -3.30
N ASP A 332 -8.92 26.63 -2.64
CA ASP A 332 -8.70 28.08 -2.49
C ASP A 332 -7.38 28.41 -1.79
N ALA A 333 -7.05 27.67 -0.72
CA ALA A 333 -5.79 27.84 -0.03
C ALA A 333 -4.58 27.45 -0.91
N ASP A 334 -4.70 26.39 -1.72
CA ASP A 334 -3.66 25.96 -2.65
C ASP A 334 -3.51 26.95 -3.81
N GLU A 335 -4.61 27.48 -4.35
CA GLU A 335 -4.61 28.53 -5.38
C GLU A 335 -4.02 29.84 -4.85
N LEU A 336 -4.42 30.29 -3.66
CA LEU A 336 -3.83 31.46 -3.03
C LEU A 336 -2.34 31.26 -2.78
N THR A 337 -1.94 30.05 -2.35
CA THR A 337 -0.53 29.70 -2.23
C THR A 337 0.14 29.83 -3.61
N ARG A 338 -0.41 29.26 -4.69
CA ARG A 338 0.16 29.40 -6.04
C ARG A 338 0.24 30.86 -6.51
N ALA A 339 -0.78 31.67 -6.22
CA ALA A 339 -0.87 33.07 -6.64
C ALA A 339 0.02 34.03 -5.83
N VAL A 340 0.26 33.76 -4.54
CA VAL A 340 1.21 34.54 -3.73
C VAL A 340 2.66 34.20 -4.12
N THR A 341 2.87 32.99 -4.64
CA THR A 341 4.19 32.42 -4.91
C THR A 341 4.68 32.64 -6.35
N ASP A 342 3.97 33.50 -7.09
CA ASP A 342 4.00 33.78 -8.53
C ASP A 342 5.33 34.32 -9.08
N GLY A 343 6.42 33.54 -8.90
CA GLY A 343 7.69 33.74 -9.58
C GLY A 343 8.92 33.08 -8.95
N ASP A 344 8.95 32.89 -7.63
CA ASP A 344 10.19 32.54 -6.91
C ASP A 344 10.07 31.38 -5.90
N GLU A 345 8.88 30.89 -5.51
CA GLU A 345 8.81 29.72 -4.62
C GLU A 345 9.06 28.37 -5.34
N PRO A 346 9.68 27.41 -4.65
CA PRO A 346 9.72 26.01 -5.04
C PRO A 346 8.33 25.49 -5.29
N ASP A 347 8.07 25.29 -6.58
CA ASP A 347 6.97 24.50 -7.08
C ASP A 347 6.76 23.22 -6.22
N MET A 348 5.69 23.20 -5.43
CA MET A 348 5.32 22.08 -4.58
C MET A 348 5.12 20.79 -5.39
N SER A 349 4.80 20.89 -6.69
CA SER A 349 4.75 19.74 -7.59
C SER A 349 6.16 19.16 -7.80
N LEU A 350 7.18 20.01 -8.00
CA LEU A 350 8.57 19.57 -8.11
C LEU A 350 9.07 18.92 -6.81
N MET A 351 8.69 19.47 -5.65
CA MET A 351 9.01 18.84 -4.35
C MET A 351 8.44 17.43 -4.25
N ARG A 352 7.18 17.26 -4.68
CA ARG A 352 6.46 15.99 -4.71
C ARG A 352 7.12 15.01 -5.68
N ASP A 353 7.50 15.47 -6.87
CA ASP A 353 8.19 14.67 -7.87
C ASP A 353 9.58 14.21 -7.40
N ILE A 354 10.36 15.11 -6.77
CA ILE A 354 11.66 14.74 -6.20
C ILE A 354 11.48 13.70 -5.09
N ARG A 355 10.50 13.86 -4.20
CA ARG A 355 10.20 12.85 -3.18
C ARG A 355 9.76 11.53 -3.79
N ARG A 356 8.92 11.55 -4.82
CA ARG A 356 8.49 10.35 -5.56
C ARG A 356 9.70 9.62 -6.15
N LEU A 357 10.58 10.33 -6.84
CA LEU A 357 11.80 9.75 -7.40
C LEU A 357 12.76 9.28 -6.31
N TYR A 358 12.86 9.97 -5.18
CA TYR A 358 13.66 9.50 -4.05
C TYR A 358 13.12 8.18 -3.49
N SER A 359 11.80 7.98 -3.53
CA SER A 359 11.16 6.73 -3.12
C SER A 359 11.19 5.63 -4.18
N LYS A 360 11.78 5.91 -5.37
CA LYS A 360 11.94 4.94 -6.45
C LYS A 360 13.10 3.99 -6.16
N ARG A 361 12.79 2.70 -6.19
CA ARG A 361 13.68 1.56 -5.95
C ARG A 361 14.01 0.80 -7.25
N GLY A 362 13.46 1.20 -8.40
CA GLY A 362 13.87 0.73 -9.72
C GLY A 362 15.19 1.35 -10.23
N CYS A 363 15.72 0.83 -11.34
CA CYS A 363 16.89 1.39 -12.00
C CYS A 363 16.55 2.71 -12.72
N PHE A 364 17.42 3.73 -12.60
CA PHE A 364 17.25 5.04 -13.24
C PHE A 364 17.72 5.08 -14.71
N ALA A 365 18.37 4.01 -15.19
CA ALA A 365 18.90 4.00 -16.54
C ALA A 365 17.78 3.98 -17.61
N PRO A 366 17.94 4.76 -18.70
CA PRO A 366 16.98 4.77 -19.80
C PRO A 366 16.73 3.37 -20.36
N GLY A 367 15.46 2.98 -20.48
CA GLY A 367 15.04 1.71 -21.08
C GLY A 367 15.37 0.46 -20.25
N CYS A 368 15.95 0.59 -19.05
CA CYS A 368 16.24 -0.57 -18.21
C CYS A 368 14.97 -1.09 -17.53
N GLY A 369 14.24 -0.22 -16.84
CA GLY A 369 12.98 -0.57 -16.17
C GLY A 369 13.08 -1.57 -15.01
N ARG A 370 14.25 -2.21 -14.80
CA ARG A 370 14.40 -3.27 -13.81
C ARG A 370 14.01 -2.80 -12.42
N ALA A 371 13.11 -3.55 -11.80
CA ALA A 371 12.69 -3.32 -10.43
C ALA A 371 13.73 -3.85 -9.44
N PHE A 372 13.72 -3.30 -8.23
CA PHE A 372 14.64 -3.67 -7.15
C PHE A 372 14.78 -5.20 -6.95
N TYR A 373 13.64 -5.90 -6.97
CA TYR A 373 13.53 -7.31 -6.62
C TYR A 373 14.00 -8.24 -7.74
N GLU A 374 14.24 -7.73 -8.95
CA GLU A 374 14.80 -8.48 -10.08
C GLU A 374 16.33 -8.61 -10.02
N SER A 375 16.96 -8.08 -8.96
CA SER A 375 18.38 -8.30 -8.70
C SER A 375 18.64 -9.79 -8.46
N GLU A 376 19.38 -10.46 -9.34
CA GLU A 376 19.77 -11.88 -9.21
C GLU A 376 20.40 -12.20 -7.83
N SER A 377 21.07 -11.21 -7.24
CA SER A 377 21.74 -11.35 -5.95
C SER A 377 20.86 -11.01 -4.73
N GLY A 378 19.62 -10.54 -4.97
CA GLY A 378 18.78 -9.88 -3.98
C GLY A 378 19.36 -8.58 -3.42
N LYS A 379 20.57 -8.19 -3.82
CA LYS A 379 21.23 -6.98 -3.30
C LYS A 379 20.61 -5.74 -3.88
N ALA A 380 20.60 -4.69 -3.06
CA ALA A 380 20.22 -3.37 -3.50
C ALA A 380 21.08 -2.87 -4.65
N PHE A 381 20.43 -2.15 -5.56
CA PHE A 381 21.10 -1.47 -6.66
C PHE A 381 22.15 -0.49 -6.15
N SER A 382 23.19 -0.31 -6.96
CA SER A 382 24.27 0.60 -6.62
C SER A 382 23.79 2.05 -6.76
N LEU A 383 23.95 2.83 -5.69
CA LEU A 383 23.68 4.27 -5.71
C LEU A 383 24.81 5.02 -6.42
N CYS A 384 24.47 6.09 -7.14
CA CYS A 384 25.44 7.03 -7.69
C CYS A 384 26.38 7.55 -6.60
N ALA A 385 27.69 7.49 -6.83
CA ALA A 385 28.67 7.87 -5.83
C ALA A 385 28.63 9.37 -5.46
N GLY A 386 28.22 10.23 -6.41
CA GLY A 386 28.09 11.67 -6.21
C GLY A 386 26.82 12.04 -5.44
N CYS A 387 25.65 11.80 -6.04
CA CYS A 387 24.38 12.26 -5.47
C CYS A 387 23.77 11.36 -4.40
N LYS A 388 24.11 10.06 -4.36
CA LYS A 388 23.46 9.05 -3.49
C LYS A 388 21.93 8.98 -3.62
N PHE A 389 21.39 9.55 -4.70
CA PHE A 389 19.96 9.64 -5.01
C PHE A 389 19.60 8.61 -6.09
N ALA A 390 20.17 8.73 -7.29
CA ALA A 390 19.92 7.82 -8.39
C ALA A 390 20.61 6.47 -8.17
N GLN A 391 19.97 5.39 -8.62
CA GLN A 391 20.46 4.02 -8.45
C GLN A 391 20.38 3.19 -9.72
N TYR A 392 21.30 2.23 -9.83
CA TYR A 392 21.53 1.46 -11.04
C TYR A 392 21.81 0.00 -10.74
N CYS A 393 21.21 -0.88 -11.53
CA CYS A 393 21.44 -2.33 -11.45
C CYS A 393 22.85 -2.71 -11.95
N SER A 394 23.49 -1.88 -12.77
CA SER A 394 24.85 -2.10 -13.27
C SER A 394 25.61 -0.79 -13.55
N ARG A 395 26.93 -0.90 -13.77
CA ARG A 395 27.78 0.26 -14.12
C ARG A 395 27.47 0.79 -15.52
N GLU A 396 27.04 -0.07 -16.42
CA GLU A 396 26.65 0.25 -17.80
C GLU A 396 25.38 1.10 -17.79
N CYS A 397 24.39 0.71 -16.96
CA CYS A 397 23.19 1.50 -16.70
C CYS A 397 23.52 2.90 -16.16
N GLN A 398 24.44 3.00 -15.19
CA GLN A 398 24.90 4.30 -14.69
C GLN A 398 25.55 5.16 -15.78
N LYS A 399 26.42 4.57 -16.63
CA LYS A 399 27.07 5.28 -17.74
C LYS A 399 26.06 5.77 -18.79
N ALA A 400 25.03 4.98 -19.07
CA ALA A 400 23.96 5.33 -20.00
C ALA A 400 23.19 6.56 -19.50
N ASP A 401 22.76 6.56 -18.23
CA ASP A 401 22.04 7.71 -17.65
C ASP A 401 22.95 8.96 -17.52
N TRP A 402 24.23 8.77 -17.22
CA TRP A 402 25.23 9.86 -17.17
C TRP A 402 25.39 10.61 -18.50
N ARG A 403 25.06 9.98 -19.63
CA ARG A 403 25.20 10.53 -20.98
C ARG A 403 23.86 10.66 -21.71
N ALA A 404 22.75 10.41 -21.05
CA ALA A 404 21.43 10.46 -21.66
C ALA A 404 21.14 11.84 -22.28
N ASN A 405 20.44 11.85 -23.42
CA ASN A 405 19.95 13.06 -24.09
C ASN A 405 18.41 13.05 -24.00
N PRO A 406 17.71 14.17 -23.76
CA PRO A 406 18.22 15.55 -23.60
C PRO A 406 18.73 15.92 -22.21
N SER A 407 18.46 15.09 -21.21
CA SER A 407 18.81 15.39 -19.82
C SER A 407 19.70 14.31 -19.21
N PRO A 408 21.05 14.48 -19.24
CA PRO A 408 21.97 13.55 -18.64
C PRO A 408 22.02 13.73 -17.12
N HIS A 409 22.10 12.64 -16.35
CA HIS A 409 22.16 12.70 -14.89
C HIS A 409 23.27 13.62 -14.35
N ARG A 410 24.41 13.71 -15.05
CA ARG A 410 25.55 14.53 -14.63
C ARG A 410 25.18 16.01 -14.44
N ASP A 411 24.19 16.51 -15.17
CA ASP A 411 23.80 17.91 -15.14
C ASP A 411 23.02 18.24 -13.86
N VAL A 412 22.42 17.23 -13.21
CA VAL A 412 21.58 17.37 -12.01
C VAL A 412 22.16 16.67 -10.78
N CYS A 413 23.25 15.89 -10.94
CA CYS A 413 23.83 15.05 -9.91
C CYS A 413 24.18 15.83 -8.62
N ASP A 414 24.88 16.95 -8.73
CA ASP A 414 25.31 17.72 -7.54
C ASP A 414 24.12 18.26 -6.75
N TYR A 415 23.03 18.63 -7.43
CA TYR A 415 21.80 19.14 -6.81
C TYR A 415 21.04 18.04 -6.09
N LEU A 416 20.89 16.89 -6.75
CA LEU A 416 20.31 15.69 -6.13
C LEU A 416 21.12 15.26 -4.89
N GLY A 417 22.44 15.49 -4.88
CA GLY A 417 23.29 15.25 -3.71
C GLY A 417 23.01 16.17 -2.53
N LYS A 418 22.64 17.43 -2.77
CA LYS A 418 22.18 18.35 -1.73
C LYS A 418 20.80 17.91 -1.19
N MET A 419 19.91 17.51 -2.10
CA MET A 419 18.57 17.03 -1.76
C MET A 419 18.60 15.75 -0.92
N ASP A 420 19.46 14.77 -1.26
CA ASP A 420 19.60 13.53 -0.47
C ASP A 420 19.97 13.84 1.00
N LYS A 421 20.86 14.81 1.23
CA LYS A 421 21.22 15.23 2.59
C LYS A 421 20.02 15.82 3.33
N ALA A 422 19.24 16.67 2.67
CA ALA A 422 18.07 17.31 3.27
C ALA A 422 16.90 16.33 3.50
N VAL A 423 16.71 15.34 2.62
CA VAL A 423 15.74 14.27 2.87
C VAL A 423 16.15 13.42 4.07
N GLN A 424 17.46 13.14 4.23
CA GLN A 424 17.97 12.36 5.36
C GLN A 424 17.79 13.04 6.73
N THR A 425 17.82 14.37 6.80
CA THR A 425 17.58 15.09 8.06
C THR A 425 16.12 15.01 8.51
N LYS A 426 15.21 14.56 7.64
CA LYS A 426 13.74 14.58 7.84
C LYS A 426 13.20 15.96 8.18
N ASP A 427 13.97 17.00 7.85
CA ASP A 427 13.60 18.38 8.08
C ASP A 427 13.01 18.93 6.76
N ILE A 428 11.70 19.14 6.78
CA ILE A 428 10.98 19.67 5.63
C ILE A 428 11.47 21.07 5.25
N GLU A 429 11.85 21.88 6.24
CA GLU A 429 12.35 23.25 6.00
C GLU A 429 13.74 23.21 5.36
N SER A 430 14.62 22.33 5.82
CA SER A 430 15.92 22.09 5.15
C SER A 430 15.73 21.61 3.71
N PHE A 431 14.76 20.72 3.47
CA PHE A 431 14.47 20.23 2.13
C PHE A 431 13.90 21.33 1.24
N GLN A 432 12.94 22.11 1.73
CA GLN A 432 12.43 23.30 1.06
C GLN A 432 13.58 24.23 0.73
N ARG A 433 14.41 24.61 1.71
CA ARG A 433 15.54 25.53 1.54
C ARG A 433 16.53 25.05 0.49
N CYS A 434 16.81 23.75 0.41
CA CYS A 434 17.68 23.21 -0.65
C CYS A 434 17.10 23.41 -2.05
N ILE A 435 15.77 23.34 -2.19
CA ILE A 435 15.09 23.59 -3.47
C ILE A 435 15.05 25.08 -3.76
N TRP A 436 14.79 25.92 -2.74
CA TRP A 436 14.91 27.38 -2.83
C TRP A 436 16.29 27.81 -3.31
N ASP A 437 17.36 27.35 -2.66
CA ASP A 437 18.73 27.68 -3.02
C ASP A 437 19.07 27.23 -4.46
N ALA A 438 18.49 26.11 -4.90
CA ALA A 438 18.64 25.64 -6.28
C ALA A 438 17.87 26.52 -7.28
N ALA A 439 16.66 26.95 -6.94
CA ALA A 439 15.83 27.84 -7.75
C ALA A 439 16.48 29.23 -7.91
N LEU A 440 16.94 29.81 -6.80
CA LEU A 440 17.61 31.10 -6.78
C LEU A 440 18.99 31.06 -7.46
N GLY A 441 19.71 29.94 -7.33
CA GLY A 441 21.04 29.78 -7.90
C GLY A 441 21.07 29.66 -9.42
N SER A 442 20.02 29.08 -10.05
CA SER A 442 19.96 28.93 -11.51
C SER A 442 18.58 28.46 -12.02
N ARG A 443 17.79 29.32 -12.68
CA ARG A 443 16.56 28.87 -13.38
C ARG A 443 16.81 27.72 -14.38
N LEU A 444 18.00 27.70 -14.98
CA LEU A 444 18.42 26.63 -15.89
C LEU A 444 18.53 25.28 -15.18
N ILE A 445 18.97 25.22 -13.91
CA ILE A 445 19.03 23.94 -13.20
C ILE A 445 17.65 23.38 -12.93
N MET A 446 16.70 24.22 -12.51
CA MET A 446 15.33 23.78 -12.24
C MET A 446 14.65 23.25 -13.49
N THR A 447 14.90 23.90 -14.63
CA THR A 447 14.46 23.43 -15.94
C THR A 447 15.07 22.06 -16.26
N ARG A 448 16.40 21.90 -16.11
CA ARG A 448 17.08 20.61 -16.35
C ARG A 448 16.59 19.51 -15.43
N LEU A 449 16.32 19.83 -14.16
CA LEU A 449 15.78 18.89 -13.19
C LEU A 449 14.37 18.45 -13.58
N ARG A 450 13.47 19.39 -13.93
CA ARG A 450 12.13 19.05 -14.43
C ARG A 450 12.20 18.16 -15.68
N VAL A 451 13.06 18.49 -16.64
CA VAL A 451 13.25 17.65 -17.84
C VAL A 451 13.80 16.27 -17.45
N TRP A 452 14.77 16.20 -16.55
CA TRP A 452 15.32 14.92 -16.06
C TRP A 452 14.23 14.06 -15.38
N ILE A 453 13.40 14.66 -14.53
CA ILE A 453 12.29 13.98 -13.84
C ILE A 453 11.32 13.39 -14.87
N ARG A 454 10.81 14.22 -15.78
CA ARG A 454 9.90 13.79 -16.85
C ARG A 454 10.48 12.66 -17.68
N GLU A 455 11.77 12.77 -18.02
CA GLU A 455 12.48 11.73 -18.76
C GLU A 455 12.60 10.43 -17.97
N VAL A 456 12.91 10.48 -16.68
CA VAL A 456 12.97 9.31 -15.81
C VAL A 456 11.61 8.62 -15.71
N ASP A 457 10.51 9.37 -15.65
CA ASP A 457 9.16 8.80 -15.61
C ASP A 457 8.81 8.12 -16.93
N LYS A 458 8.96 8.83 -18.07
CA LYS A 458 8.75 8.30 -19.43
C LYS A 458 9.51 6.99 -19.65
N ARG A 459 10.78 6.95 -19.26
CA ARG A 459 11.67 5.79 -19.46
C ARG A 459 11.28 4.56 -18.64
N THR A 460 10.57 4.75 -17.53
CA THR A 460 10.11 3.62 -16.70
C THR A 460 8.73 3.08 -17.07
N GLY A 461 8.20 3.49 -18.22
CA GLY A 461 6.93 2.96 -18.73
C GLY A 461 5.70 3.43 -17.95
N LYS A 462 5.88 4.32 -16.96
CA LYS A 462 4.79 5.02 -16.28
C LYS A 462 4.51 6.28 -17.09
N ARG A 463 3.69 6.14 -18.13
CA ARG A 463 3.36 7.19 -19.09
C ARG A 463 2.78 8.41 -18.37
N LEU A 464 3.49 9.54 -18.42
CA LEU A 464 2.96 10.91 -18.34
C LEU A 464 2.76 11.42 -19.78
N ASP A 465 1.99 10.69 -20.60
CA ASP A 465 1.60 11.17 -21.94
C ASP A 465 0.20 11.82 -21.90
N GLY A 466 -0.28 12.21 -20.73
CA GLY A 466 -1.34 13.21 -20.59
C GLY A 466 -0.70 14.58 -20.54
N ASP A 467 -0.62 15.26 -21.69
CA ASP A 467 -0.74 16.72 -21.66
C ASP A 467 -2.14 16.99 -21.11
N LEU A 468 -2.24 17.14 -19.78
CA LEU A 468 -3.26 17.98 -19.20
C LEU A 468 -2.92 19.38 -19.68
N ASP A 469 -3.45 19.75 -20.85
CA ASP A 469 -3.72 21.13 -21.22
C ASP A 469 -4.73 21.67 -20.18
N LEU A 470 -4.22 22.00 -18.99
CA LEU A 470 -4.85 22.86 -18.01
C LEU A 470 -4.25 24.26 -18.15
#